data_AF-A0A356QZA3-F1
#
_entry.id   AF-A0A356QZA3-F1
#
_cell.length_a   1.000
_cell.length_b   1.000
_cell.length_c   1.000
_cell.angle_alpha   90.00
_cell.angle_beta   90.00
_cell.angle_gamma   90.00
#
_symmetry.space_group_name_H-M   'P 1'
#
loop_
_entity.id
_entity.type
_entity.pdbx_description
1 polymer ?
#
loop_
_entity_poly.entity_id
_entity_poly.type
_entity_poly.pdbx_seq_one_letter_code
_entity_poly.pdbx_strand_id
1 'polypeptide(L)'
;MTDQKNLELLRGRINRIDDQLLELINERVRTAVEIGAGKASRGETVYRPEREAEIFGRLLERNQGPVSDEGVRNIFTEIVSCARSAEGPIRVAALGPRGTFSEQAV
;
A
#
# COMPACT_ATOMS: atom_id res chain seq x y z
N MET A 1 -22.25 11.95 -33.85
CA MET A 1 -21.69 10.58 -33.91
C MET A 1 -20.19 10.53 -33.60
N THR A 2 -19.40 11.52 -34.02
CA THR A 2 -17.95 11.60 -33.76
C THR A 2 -17.60 11.66 -32.27
N ASP A 3 -18.38 12.38 -31.45
CA ASP A 3 -18.14 12.51 -30.01
C ASP A 3 -18.39 11.22 -29.23
N GLN A 4 -19.42 10.46 -29.62
CA GLN A 4 -19.71 9.15 -29.02
C GLN A 4 -18.56 8.17 -29.29
N LYS A 5 -18.06 8.13 -30.53
CA LYS A 5 -16.95 7.25 -30.91
C LYS A 5 -15.65 7.65 -30.20
N ASN A 6 -15.42 8.95 -30.01
CA ASN A 6 -14.26 9.45 -29.27
C ASN A 6 -14.35 9.10 -27.78
N LEU A 7 -15.53 9.22 -27.18
CA LEU A 7 -15.78 8.84 -25.80
C LEU A 7 -15.54 7.34 -25.56
N GLU A 8 -16.01 6.48 -26.45
CA GLU A 8 -15.78 5.04 -26.36
C GLU A 8 -14.29 4.67 -26.48
N LEU A 9 -13.53 5.38 -27.33
CA LEU A 9 -12.08 5.20 -27.41
C LEU A 9 -11.36 5.59 -26.13
N LEU A 10 -11.77 6.70 -25.50
CA LEU A 10 -11.22 7.15 -24.22
C LEU A 10 -11.55 6.18 -23.09
N ARG A 11 -12.78 5.66 -23.03
CA ARG A 11 -13.17 4.61 -22.07
C ARG A 11 -12.36 3.34 -22.25
N GLY A 12 -12.18 2.89 -23.50
CA GLY A 12 -11.33 1.74 -23.79
C GLY A 12 -9.86 1.96 -23.37
N ARG A 13 -9.36 3.21 -23.44
CA ARG A 13 -8.04 3.55 -22.91
C ARG A 13 -8.00 3.48 -21.38
N ILE A 14 -9.03 3.96 -20.68
CA ILE A 14 -9.14 3.86 -19.21
C ILE A 14 -9.13 2.40 -18.78
N ASN A 15 -9.97 1.55 -19.37
CA ASN A 15 -10.02 0.13 -19.01
C ASN A 15 -8.65 -0.55 -19.13
N ARG A 16 -7.90 -0.26 -20.19
CA ARG A 16 -6.54 -0.80 -20.36
C ARG A 16 -5.57 -0.33 -19.27
N ILE A 17 -5.68 0.94 -18.86
CA ILE A 17 -4.86 1.48 -17.76
C ILE A 17 -5.25 0.79 -16.46
N ASP A 18 -6.54 0.59 -16.20
CA ASP A 18 -7.05 -0.06 -15.00
C ASP A 18 -6.57 -1.51 -14.90
N ASP A 19 -6.59 -2.25 -16.02
CA ASP A 19 -6.06 -3.62 -16.09
C ASP A 19 -4.55 -3.65 -15.73
N GLN A 20 -3.77 -2.71 -16.26
CA GLN A 20 -2.34 -2.58 -15.96
C GLN A 20 -2.09 -2.19 -14.49
N LEU A 21 -2.90 -1.29 -13.93
CA LEU A 21 -2.83 -0.92 -12.53
C LEU A 21 -3.11 -2.13 -11.63
N LEU A 22 -4.13 -2.93 -11.95
CA LEU A 22 -4.47 -4.13 -11.21
C LEU A 22 -3.32 -5.15 -11.25
N GLU A 23 -2.71 -5.37 -12.40
CA GLU A 23 -1.56 -6.26 -12.55
C GLU A 23 -0.38 -5.81 -11.66
N LEU A 24 -0.02 -4.53 -11.72
CA LEU A 24 1.06 -3.95 -10.91
C LEU A 24 0.78 -3.99 -9.41
N ILE A 25 -0.48 -3.73 -8.99
CA ILE A 25 -0.88 -3.82 -7.59
C ILE A 25 -0.75 -5.26 -7.09
N ASN A 26 -1.23 -6.24 -7.88
CA ASN A 26 -1.12 -7.66 -7.53
C ASN A 26 0.34 -8.11 -7.43
N GLU A 27 1.20 -7.68 -8.36
CA GLU A 27 2.63 -7.94 -8.29
C GLU A 27 3.25 -7.35 -7.02
N ARG A 28 2.97 -6.07 -6.74
CA ARG A 28 3.44 -5.41 -5.51
C ARG A 28 3.04 -6.17 -4.26
N VAL A 29 1.78 -6.61 -4.16
CA VAL A 29 1.28 -7.37 -3.01
C VAL A 29 1.97 -8.72 -2.89
N ARG A 30 2.14 -9.47 -3.99
CA ARG A 30 2.89 -10.74 -3.98
C ARG A 30 4.33 -10.55 -3.49
N THR A 31 5.02 -9.54 -3.99
CA THR A 31 6.39 -9.22 -3.56
C THR A 31 6.45 -8.88 -2.07
N ALA A 32 5.46 -8.15 -1.54
CA ALA A 32 5.38 -7.85 -0.12
C ALA A 32 5.20 -9.13 0.73
N VAL A 33 4.31 -10.04 0.29
CA VAL A 33 4.10 -11.35 0.92
C VAL A 33 5.37 -12.20 0.93
N GLU A 34 6.13 -12.23 -0.18
CA GLU A 34 7.41 -12.95 -0.25
C GLU A 34 8.44 -12.39 0.74
N ILE A 35 8.53 -11.06 0.86
CA ILE A 35 9.37 -10.39 1.86
C ILE A 35 8.91 -10.76 3.28
N GLY A 36 7.61 -10.75 3.55
CA GLY A 36 7.02 -11.13 4.83
C GLY A 36 7.32 -12.58 5.22
N ALA A 37 7.18 -13.53 4.29
CA ALA A 37 7.48 -14.94 4.49
C ALA A 37 8.97 -15.16 4.85
N GLY A 38 9.87 -14.45 4.17
CA GLY A 38 11.30 -14.47 4.47
C GLY A 38 11.65 -13.95 5.87
N LYS A 39 10.91 -12.96 6.40
CA LYS A 39 11.11 -12.41 7.75
C LYS A 39 10.49 -13.25 8.86
N ALA A 40 9.32 -13.85 8.60
CA ALA A 40 8.65 -14.77 9.53
C ALA A 40 9.55 -15.98 9.86
N SER A 41 10.30 -16.48 8.88
CA SER A 41 11.27 -17.56 9.09
C SER A 41 12.45 -17.19 10.01
N ARG A 42 12.70 -15.89 10.23
CA ARG A 42 13.81 -15.35 11.03
C ARG A 42 13.37 -14.72 12.35
N GLY A 43 12.05 -14.70 12.64
CA GLY A 43 11.50 -14.09 13.86
C GLY A 43 11.58 -12.56 13.90
N GLU A 44 11.79 -11.90 12.77
CA GLU A 44 11.84 -10.43 12.70
C GLU A 44 10.43 -9.81 12.67
N THR A 45 10.28 -8.63 13.28
CA THR A 45 9.04 -7.86 13.27
C THR A 45 8.63 -7.47 11.85
N VAL A 46 7.42 -7.85 11.46
CA VAL A 46 6.88 -7.64 10.11
C VAL A 46 6.54 -6.16 9.86
N TYR A 47 6.05 -5.45 10.89
CA TYR A 47 5.65 -4.06 10.79
C TYR A 47 6.81 -3.09 11.06
N ARG A 48 7.14 -2.23 10.08
CA ARG A 48 8.17 -1.20 10.17
C ARG A 48 7.63 0.15 9.66
N PRO A 49 7.15 1.06 10.54
CA PRO A 49 6.54 2.33 10.14
C PRO A 49 7.53 3.25 9.38
N GLU A 50 8.82 3.17 9.70
CA GLU A 50 9.88 3.89 8.98
C GLU A 50 9.88 3.56 7.48
N ARG A 51 9.63 2.29 7.13
CA ARG A 51 9.60 1.85 5.73
C ARG A 51 8.43 2.46 4.96
N GLU A 52 7.29 2.69 5.61
CA GLU A 52 6.15 3.35 4.97
C GLU A 52 6.43 4.82 4.73
N ALA A 53 7.06 5.51 5.71
CA ALA A 53 7.49 6.89 5.55
C ALA A 53 8.46 7.06 4.36
N GLU A 54 9.43 6.15 4.20
CA GLU A 54 10.33 6.13 3.04
C GLU A 54 9.59 5.94 1.71
N ILE A 55 8.61 5.02 1.66
CA ILE A 55 7.81 4.77 0.47
C ILE A 55 7.06 6.04 0.07
N PHE A 56 6.38 6.68 1.02
CA PHE A 56 5.63 7.91 0.74
C PHE A 56 6.54 9.06 0.34
N GLY A 57 7.67 9.28 1.04
CA GLY A 57 8.64 10.31 0.68
C GLY A 57 9.11 10.17 -0.78
N ARG A 58 9.56 8.96 -1.16
CA ARG A 58 9.98 8.67 -2.53
C ARG A 58 8.87 8.86 -3.57
N LEU A 59 7.62 8.52 -3.24
CA LEU A 59 6.50 8.65 -4.18
C LEU A 59 6.13 10.12 -4.41
N LEU A 60 6.16 10.93 -3.35
CA LEU A 60 5.87 12.36 -3.43
C LEU A 60 6.95 13.11 -4.20
N GLU A 61 8.23 12.80 -3.97
CA GLU A 61 9.34 13.37 -4.75
C GLU A 61 9.23 13.07 -6.25
N ARG A 62 8.65 11.91 -6.61
CA ARG A 62 8.45 11.49 -8.00
C ARG A 62 7.11 11.94 -8.58
N ASN A 63 6.22 12.55 -7.80
CA ASN A 63 4.91 12.98 -8.26
C ASN A 63 5.04 14.22 -9.16
N GLN A 64 5.08 14.01 -10.47
CA GLN A 64 5.07 15.07 -11.49
C GLN A 64 3.74 15.15 -12.25
N GLY A 65 2.75 14.38 -11.79
CA GLY A 65 1.47 14.19 -12.47
C GLY A 65 0.39 15.16 -11.99
N PRO A 66 -0.82 15.06 -12.57
CA PRO A 66 -1.97 15.88 -12.18
C PRO A 66 -2.58 15.49 -10.82
N VAL A 67 -2.10 14.42 -10.19
CA VAL A 67 -2.60 13.93 -8.90
C VAL A 67 -1.99 14.76 -7.78
N SER A 68 -2.81 15.25 -6.85
CA SER A 68 -2.30 15.96 -5.67
C SER A 68 -1.49 15.02 -4.77
N ASP A 69 -0.56 15.57 -4.01
CA ASP A 69 0.23 14.82 -3.03
C ASP A 69 -0.63 14.08 -1.99
N GLU A 70 -1.76 14.67 -1.61
CA GLU A 70 -2.76 14.01 -0.77
C GLU A 70 -3.41 12.83 -1.48
N GLY A 71 -3.77 12.98 -2.76
CA GLY A 71 -4.30 11.89 -3.58
C GLY A 71 -3.32 10.73 -3.69
N VAL A 72 -2.03 11.01 -3.90
CA VAL A 72 -0.97 9.99 -3.91
C VAL A 72 -0.91 9.28 -2.55
N ARG A 73 -0.89 10.02 -1.44
CA ARG A 73 -0.88 9.42 -0.09
C ARG A 73 -2.08 8.50 0.12
N ASN A 74 -3.29 8.94 -0.23
CA ASN A 74 -4.51 8.17 -0.01
C ASN A 74 -4.51 6.87 -0.81
N ILE A 75 -4.19 6.93 -2.11
CA ILE A 75 -4.14 5.75 -2.98
C ILE A 75 -3.11 4.75 -2.46
N PHE A 76 -1.89 5.22 -2.16
CA PHE A 76 -0.82 4.33 -1.74
C PHE A 76 -1.01 3.80 -0.31
N THR A 77 -1.70 4.52 0.57
CA THR A 77 -2.07 4.02 1.91
C THR A 77 -2.94 2.78 1.79
N GLU A 78 -3.95 2.79 0.93
CA GLU A 78 -4.82 1.63 0.70
C GLU A 78 -4.06 0.47 0.06
N ILE A 79 -3.18 0.75 -0.91
CA ILE A 79 -2.34 -0.29 -1.53
C ILE A 79 -1.39 -0.94 -0.50
N VAL A 80 -0.79 -0.14 0.40
CA VAL A 80 0.03 -0.66 1.50
C VAL A 80 -0.83 -1.47 2.47
N SER A 81 -2.02 -0.98 2.81
CA SER A 81 -2.98 -1.66 3.70
C SER A 81 -3.40 -3.03 3.16
N CYS A 82 -3.67 -3.12 1.86
CA CYS A 82 -3.97 -4.38 1.18
C CYS A 82 -2.80 -5.37 1.28
N ALA A 83 -1.57 -4.92 1.01
CA ALA A 83 -0.38 -5.78 1.12
C ALA A 83 -0.17 -6.31 2.55
N ARG A 84 -0.29 -5.46 3.57
CA ARG A 84 -0.20 -5.87 4.98
C ARG A 84 -1.25 -6.92 5.34
N SER A 85 -2.47 -6.74 4.85
CA SER A 85 -3.57 -7.68 5.09
C SER A 85 -3.30 -9.05 4.46
N ALA A 86 -2.62 -9.08 3.31
CA ALA A 86 -2.22 -10.31 2.63
C ALA A 86 -1.03 -11.04 3.30
N GLU A 87 -0.16 -10.33 4.03
CA GLU A 87 0.98 -10.92 4.77
C GLU A 87 0.54 -11.74 6.00
N GLY A 88 -0.73 -11.63 6.44
CA GLY A 88 -1.30 -12.36 7.56
C GLY A 88 -1.58 -11.48 8.79
N PRO A 89 -2.20 -12.04 9.86
CA PRO A 89 -2.61 -11.25 11.01
C PRO A 89 -1.42 -10.58 11.68
N ILE A 90 -1.52 -9.27 11.88
CA ILE A 90 -0.51 -8.46 12.57
C ILE A 90 -0.35 -9.01 14.00
N ARG A 91 0.80 -9.62 14.28
CA ARG A 91 1.21 -9.94 15.65
C ARG A 91 1.88 -8.71 16.25
N VAL A 92 1.09 -7.86 16.89
CA VAL A 92 1.62 -6.76 17.71
C VAL A 92 2.13 -7.37 19.02
N ALA A 93 3.43 -7.30 19.27
CA ALA A 93 3.97 -7.56 20.59
C ALA A 93 3.66 -6.34 21.47
N ALA A 94 2.66 -6.46 22.35
CA ALA A 94 2.44 -5.48 23.40
C ALA A 94 3.45 -5.72 24.53
N LEU A 95 4.18 -4.67 24.92
CA LEU A 95 5.04 -4.67 26.10
C LEU A 95 4.14 -4.59 27.34
N GLY A 96 3.62 -5.74 27.78
CA GLY A 96 2.89 -5.90 29.02
C GLY A 96 1.70 -6.88 28.94
N PRO A 97 1.40 -7.63 30.01
CA PRO A 97 0.19 -8.45 30.08
C PRO A 97 -1.05 -7.56 29.93
N ARG A 98 -2.15 -8.13 29.41
CA ARG A 98 -3.45 -7.45 29.33
C ARG A 98 -3.80 -6.85 30.70
N GLY A 99 -3.79 -5.53 30.80
CA GLY A 99 -4.08 -4.79 32.04
C GLY A 99 -2.94 -3.91 32.58
N THR A 100 -1.76 -3.86 31.96
CA THR A 100 -0.75 -2.86 32.31
C THR A 100 -1.03 -1.56 31.56
N PHE A 101 -1.59 -0.57 32.27
CA PHE A 101 -1.87 0.78 31.76
C PHE A 101 -0.58 1.55 31.45
N SER A 102 0.16 1.16 30.42
CA SER A 102 1.34 1.92 29.97
C SER A 102 0.97 3.32 29.50
N GLU A 103 -0.29 3.55 29.09
CA GLU A 103 -0.85 4.87 28.78
C GLU A 103 -1.02 5.79 30.01
N GLN A 104 -0.89 5.26 31.24
CA GLN A 104 -0.98 6.04 32.49
C GLN A 104 0.39 6.33 33.13
N ALA A 105 1.49 5.96 32.49
CA ALA A 105 2.80 6.41 32.93
C ALA A 105 3.00 7.86 32.46
N VAL A 106 2.94 8.78 33.43
CA VAL A 106 3.08 10.24 33.31
C VAL A 106 4.42 10.65 32.70
#